data_AF-A0A6F9X359-F1
#
_entry.id   AF-A0A6F9X359-F1
#
_cell.length_a   1.000
_cell.length_b   1.000
_cell.length_c   1.000
_cell.angle_alpha   90.00
_cell.angle_beta   90.00
_cell.angle_gamma   90.00
#
_symmetry.space_group_name_H-M   'P 1'
#
loop_
_entity.id
_entity.type
_entity.pdbx_description
1 polymer ?
#
loop_
_entity_poly.entity_id
_entity_poly.type
_entity_poly.pdbx_seq_one_letter_code
_entity_poly.pdbx_strand_id
1 'polypeptide(L)'
;MTEHIVLYGKGGVGSSTLTSNITAALVEAGFRVLQIGCGPKADSCSMLNKGCPVPTVWDEYAGTGRVTFDSVVTRGFKGAFCIEFGRPRIKKESAAALALDQLLEHGLITALLPDFVLYDISGDHDGFLHALAEKITVKRIFAVTTADFMSLAAVNDILVQLERFRDSHVPVPVGGLLPNSITCSFEESFISDFARNTHTRTLAPIPRSLVVRQCELHGRTVIEASPLSNQSYFYRRLANQIVDECNGRRGNGLPQPMRPEQLREWARAWGNRLHALDNGLVTDGAAI
;
A
#
# COMPACT_ATOMS: atom_id res chain seq x y z
N MET A 1 21.35 -4.32 2.13
CA MET A 1 20.82 -4.05 0.78
C MET A 1 19.44 -3.48 0.98
N THR A 2 19.13 -2.35 0.36
CA THR A 2 17.83 -1.68 0.51
C THR A 2 16.71 -2.55 -0.06
N GLU A 3 15.61 -2.70 0.68
CA GLU A 3 14.43 -3.44 0.23
C GLU A 3 13.33 -2.49 -0.24
N HIS A 4 12.90 -2.67 -1.49
CA HIS A 4 11.86 -1.85 -2.11
C HIS A 4 10.50 -2.55 -2.01
N ILE A 5 9.58 -1.96 -1.25
CA ILE A 5 8.27 -2.54 -0.94
C ILE A 5 7.18 -1.61 -1.47
N VAL A 6 6.23 -2.17 -2.20
CA VAL A 6 5.08 -1.42 -2.70
C VAL A 6 3.86 -1.72 -1.83
N LEU A 7 3.17 -0.67 -1.41
CA LEU A 7 1.80 -0.75 -0.89
C LEU A 7 0.87 -0.14 -1.92
N TYR A 8 -0.01 -0.97 -2.47
CA TYR A 8 -0.99 -0.59 -3.48
C TYR A 8 -2.38 -0.65 -2.89
N GLY A 9 -3.22 0.35 -3.13
CA GLY A 9 -4.62 0.29 -2.72
C GLY A 9 -5.50 1.26 -3.48
N LYS A 10 -6.75 0.87 -3.72
CA LYS A 10 -7.75 1.78 -4.31
C LYS A 10 -7.88 3.06 -3.47
N GLY A 11 -8.18 4.20 -4.09
CA GLY A 11 -8.48 5.43 -3.36
C GLY A 11 -9.51 5.23 -2.25
N GLY A 12 -9.17 5.65 -1.02
CA GLY A 12 -10.06 5.59 0.13
C GLY A 12 -9.97 4.33 1.00
N VAL A 13 -9.17 3.32 0.63
CA VAL A 13 -8.99 2.10 1.47
C VAL A 13 -8.07 2.32 2.69
N GLY A 14 -7.49 3.51 2.83
CA GLY A 14 -6.57 3.86 3.92
C GLY A 14 -5.12 3.39 3.69
N SER A 15 -4.69 3.21 2.44
CA SER A 15 -3.29 2.83 2.10
C SER A 15 -2.27 3.78 2.72
N SER A 16 -2.42 5.08 2.53
CA SER A 16 -1.49 6.10 3.05
C SER A 16 -1.39 6.13 4.58
N THR A 17 -2.53 5.99 5.26
CA THR A 17 -2.59 5.86 6.73
C THR A 17 -1.84 4.61 7.20
N LEU A 18 -2.08 3.48 6.53
CA LEU A 18 -1.45 2.22 6.84
C LEU A 18 0.06 2.30 6.62
N THR A 19 0.49 2.81 5.45
CA THR A 19 1.90 3.01 5.10
C THR A 19 2.60 3.92 6.10
N SER A 20 2.01 5.05 6.47
CA SER A 20 2.59 5.96 7.48
C SER A 20 2.78 5.31 8.84
N ASN A 21 1.83 4.48 9.29
CA ASN A 21 1.95 3.76 10.55
C ASN A 21 2.97 2.62 10.48
N ILE A 22 3.08 1.93 9.34
CA ILE A 22 4.13 0.93 9.11
C ILE A 22 5.51 1.60 9.11
N THR A 23 5.68 2.71 8.38
CA THR A 23 6.89 3.53 8.39
C THR A 23 7.27 3.92 9.82
N ALA A 24 6.32 4.45 10.59
CA ALA A 24 6.55 4.85 11.97
C ALA A 24 6.94 3.68 12.88
N ALA A 25 6.33 2.50 12.69
CA ALA A 25 6.68 1.29 13.45
C ALA A 25 8.08 0.77 13.10
N LEU A 26 8.47 0.80 11.83
CA LEU A 26 9.79 0.35 11.37
C LEU A 26 10.91 1.29 11.85
N VAL A 27 10.71 2.63 11.79
CA VAL A 27 11.70 3.56 12.35
C VAL A 27 11.76 3.49 13.88
N GLU A 28 10.64 3.20 14.56
CA GLU A 28 10.63 2.91 15.99
C GLU A 28 11.44 1.66 16.33
N ALA A 29 11.45 0.65 15.45
CA ALA A 29 12.26 -0.55 15.58
C ALA A 29 13.75 -0.36 15.21
N GLY A 30 14.15 0.85 14.81
CA GLY A 30 15.54 1.21 14.53
C GLY A 30 15.96 1.11 13.06
N PHE A 31 15.03 0.83 12.14
CA PHE A 31 15.33 0.82 10.71
C PHE A 31 15.37 2.23 10.12
N ARG A 32 16.20 2.42 9.10
CA ARG A 32 16.16 3.60 8.23
C ARG A 32 15.10 3.38 7.16
N VAL A 33 14.05 4.21 7.17
CA VAL A 33 12.92 4.04 6.26
C VAL A 33 12.69 5.30 5.45
N LEU A 34 12.47 5.10 4.15
CA LEU A 34 12.01 6.13 3.22
C LEU A 34 10.58 5.77 2.77
N GLN A 35 9.64 6.68 2.99
CA GLN A 35 8.31 6.60 2.39
C GLN A 35 8.25 7.52 1.16
N ILE A 36 7.74 6.99 0.05
CA ILE A 36 7.52 7.74 -1.19
C ILE A 36 6.03 7.70 -1.53
N GLY A 37 5.39 8.86 -1.50
CA GLY A 37 4.02 9.04 -1.93
C GLY A 37 3.93 9.17 -3.45
N CYS A 38 3.27 8.22 -4.11
CA CYS A 38 3.16 8.13 -5.57
C CYS A 38 1.85 8.67 -6.14
N GLY A 39 0.96 9.19 -5.29
CA GLY A 39 -0.30 9.78 -5.68
C GLY A 39 -0.20 11.29 -5.99
N PRO A 40 -1.08 11.85 -6.83
CA PRO A 40 -1.08 13.28 -7.14
C PRO A 40 -1.65 14.14 -6.01
N LYS A 41 -2.26 13.53 -4.99
CA LYS A 41 -2.79 14.24 -3.81
C LYS A 41 -1.68 14.75 -2.89
N ALA A 42 -0.48 14.16 -2.98
CA ALA A 42 0.71 14.58 -2.23
C ALA A 42 0.53 14.60 -0.70
N ASP A 43 -0.31 13.73 -0.15
CA ASP A 43 -0.68 13.70 1.27
C ASP A 43 -0.30 12.40 1.98
N SER A 44 0.43 11.49 1.31
CA SER A 44 0.80 10.17 1.84
C SER A 44 1.65 10.26 3.11
N CYS A 45 2.60 11.18 3.12
CA CYS A 45 3.56 11.40 4.19
C CYS A 45 3.10 12.45 5.23
N SER A 46 1.91 13.05 5.05
CA SER A 46 1.43 14.14 5.91
C SER A 46 1.42 13.75 7.39
N MET A 47 1.01 12.52 7.72
CA MET A 47 0.98 12.00 9.09
C MET A 47 2.37 11.82 9.71
N LEU A 48 3.40 11.59 8.90
CA LEU A 48 4.79 11.53 9.37
C LEU A 48 5.38 12.93 9.57
N ASN A 49 4.78 13.93 8.95
CA ASN A 49 5.17 15.34 9.02
C ASN A 49 4.18 16.19 9.84
N LYS A 50 3.55 15.62 10.87
CA LYS A 50 2.66 16.34 11.80
C LYS A 50 1.48 17.06 11.13
N GLY A 51 1.00 16.52 10.00
CA GLY A 51 -0.07 17.09 9.18
C GLY A 51 0.40 18.19 8.23
N CYS A 52 1.68 18.55 8.24
CA CYS A 52 2.23 19.54 7.33
C CYS A 52 2.45 18.93 5.93
N PRO A 53 2.16 19.67 4.85
CA PRO A 53 2.50 19.27 3.50
C PRO A 53 4.01 18.98 3.35
N VAL A 54 4.33 17.99 2.53
CA VAL A 54 5.72 17.71 2.11
C VAL A 54 5.93 18.33 0.73
N PRO A 55 7.05 19.03 0.48
CA PRO A 55 7.36 19.55 -0.85
C PRO A 55 7.31 18.46 -1.92
N THR A 56 6.70 18.76 -3.06
CA THR A 56 6.50 17.75 -4.11
C THR A 56 7.61 17.82 -5.16
N VAL A 57 8.02 16.65 -5.66
CA VAL A 57 8.99 16.51 -6.76
C VAL A 57 8.53 17.33 -7.97
N TRP A 58 7.24 17.29 -8.31
CA TRP A 58 6.72 18.01 -9.46
C TRP A 58 6.67 19.52 -9.31
N ASP A 59 6.29 20.03 -8.13
CA ASP A 59 6.27 21.48 -7.91
C ASP A 59 7.69 22.04 -7.91
N GLU A 60 8.64 21.34 -7.30
CA GLU A 60 10.04 21.73 -7.31
C GLU A 60 10.61 21.72 -8.73
N TYR A 61 10.43 20.62 -9.46
CA TYR A 61 10.91 20.49 -10.83
C TYR A 61 10.30 21.54 -11.75
N ALA A 62 9.01 21.88 -11.58
CA ALA A 62 8.35 22.92 -12.37
C ALA A 62 8.89 24.33 -12.07
N GLY A 63 9.35 24.58 -10.84
CA GLY A 63 9.88 25.87 -10.42
C GLY A 63 11.35 26.07 -10.81
N THR A 64 12.18 25.05 -10.61
CA THR A 64 13.64 25.18 -10.69
C THR A 64 14.29 24.37 -11.82
N GLY A 65 13.51 23.51 -12.50
CA GLY A 65 13.99 22.64 -13.58
C GLY A 65 14.87 21.48 -13.14
N ARG A 66 15.08 21.32 -11.83
CA ARG A 66 15.88 20.25 -11.22
C ARG A 66 15.33 19.91 -9.85
N VAL A 67 15.65 18.72 -9.34
CA VAL A 67 15.37 18.36 -7.95
C VAL A 67 16.66 18.17 -7.18
N THR A 68 16.67 18.56 -5.91
CA THR A 68 17.82 18.38 -5.02
C THR A 68 17.36 17.67 -3.76
N PHE A 69 18.30 17.07 -3.03
CA PHE A 69 17.98 16.38 -1.79
C PHE A 69 17.18 17.27 -0.81
N ASP A 70 17.68 18.47 -0.53
CA ASP A 70 17.09 19.38 0.45
C ASP A 70 15.74 19.95 0.01
N SER A 71 15.43 19.92 -1.30
CA SER A 71 14.18 20.46 -1.81
C SER A 71 13.02 19.47 -1.79
N VAL A 72 13.28 18.15 -1.82
CA VAL A 72 12.21 17.13 -1.91
C VAL A 72 12.20 16.11 -0.77
N VAL A 73 13.27 16.05 0.05
CA VAL A 73 13.34 15.12 1.18
C VAL A 73 12.94 15.82 2.47
N THR A 74 11.83 15.39 3.07
CA THR A 74 11.41 15.84 4.40
C THR A 74 11.73 14.78 5.46
N ARG A 75 12.26 15.20 6.61
CA ARG A 75 12.44 14.33 7.78
C ARG A 75 11.21 14.39 8.68
N GLY A 76 10.55 13.26 8.84
CA GLY A 76 9.38 13.08 9.68
C GLY A 76 9.68 12.43 11.03
N PHE A 77 8.66 11.77 11.59
CA PHE A 77 8.70 11.07 12.86
C PHE A 77 9.94 10.15 13.00
N LYS A 78 10.67 10.30 14.12
CA LYS A 78 11.89 9.53 14.47
C LYS A 78 12.93 9.44 13.34
N GLY A 79 12.98 10.43 12.43
CA GLY A 79 13.94 10.45 11.33
C GLY A 79 13.53 9.65 10.09
N ALA A 80 12.25 9.25 9.98
CA ALA A 80 11.70 8.74 8.72
C ALA A 80 11.92 9.76 7.58
N PHE A 81 12.34 9.29 6.41
CA PHE A 81 12.44 10.13 5.23
C PHE A 81 11.13 10.08 4.44
N CYS A 82 10.70 11.23 3.94
CA CYS A 82 9.46 11.39 3.19
C CYS A 82 9.76 12.10 1.87
N ILE A 83 9.25 11.55 0.77
CA ILE A 83 9.23 12.18 -0.55
C ILE A 83 7.80 12.10 -1.08
N GLU A 84 7.28 13.19 -1.66
CA GLU A 84 5.99 13.20 -2.35
C GLU A 84 6.21 13.52 -3.82
N PHE A 85 5.64 12.72 -4.73
CA PHE A 85 5.71 13.06 -6.15
C PHE A 85 4.81 14.25 -6.49
N GLY A 86 3.56 14.22 -6.00
CA GLY A 86 2.54 15.20 -6.33
C GLY A 86 2.02 15.10 -7.76
N ARG A 87 1.22 16.09 -8.16
CA ARG A 87 0.53 16.07 -9.45
C ARG A 87 1.47 16.58 -10.56
N PRO A 88 1.70 15.82 -11.64
CA PRO A 88 2.44 16.34 -12.78
C PRO A 88 1.69 17.50 -13.44
N ARG A 89 2.40 18.61 -13.69
CA ARG A 89 1.85 19.73 -14.48
C ARG A 89 1.81 19.43 -15.99
N ILE A 90 2.53 18.38 -16.41
CA ILE A 90 2.60 17.93 -17.80
C ILE A 90 1.63 16.76 -17.97
N LYS A 91 0.66 16.89 -18.90
CA LYS A 91 -0.22 15.79 -19.31
C LYS A 91 0.51 14.84 -20.26
N LYS A 92 1.48 14.09 -19.75
CA LYS A 92 2.18 13.02 -20.49
C LYS A 92 2.00 11.69 -19.76
N GLU A 93 1.75 10.63 -20.50
CA GLU A 93 1.64 9.25 -20.01
C GLU A 93 2.92 8.81 -19.28
N SER A 94 4.08 9.37 -19.66
CA SER A 94 5.40 9.09 -19.06
C SER A 94 5.75 9.93 -17.83
N ALA A 95 4.82 10.72 -17.27
CA ALA A 95 5.11 11.56 -16.11
C ALA A 95 5.66 10.74 -14.93
N ALA A 96 5.01 9.63 -14.59
CA ALA A 96 5.46 8.75 -13.50
C ALA A 96 6.91 8.26 -13.69
N ALA A 97 7.27 7.84 -14.91
CA ALA A 97 8.61 7.39 -15.25
C ALA A 97 9.65 8.50 -15.15
N LEU A 98 9.31 9.72 -15.60
CA LEU A 98 10.19 10.88 -15.54
C LEU A 98 10.45 11.32 -14.09
N ALA A 99 9.42 11.31 -13.24
CA ALA A 99 9.57 11.67 -11.85
C ALA A 99 10.49 10.67 -11.12
N LEU A 100 10.34 9.37 -11.42
CA LEU A 100 11.24 8.34 -10.91
C LEU A 100 12.67 8.51 -11.43
N ASP A 101 12.86 8.87 -12.69
CA ASP A 101 14.19 9.18 -13.26
C ASP A 101 14.87 10.30 -12.49
N GLN A 102 14.15 11.37 -12.17
CA GLN A 102 14.72 12.45 -11.37
C GLN A 102 15.21 11.97 -10.00
N LEU A 103 14.50 11.04 -9.33
CA LEU A 103 15.00 10.49 -8.06
C LEU A 103 16.24 9.60 -8.24
N LEU A 104 16.28 8.82 -9.32
CA LEU A 104 17.34 7.84 -9.59
C LEU A 104 18.62 8.48 -10.14
N GLU A 105 18.51 9.38 -11.13
CA GLU A 105 19.63 10.09 -11.76
C GLU A 105 20.40 10.94 -10.73
N HIS A 106 19.69 11.58 -9.81
CA HIS A 106 20.28 12.38 -8.74
C HIS A 106 20.68 11.55 -7.50
N GLY A 107 20.55 10.22 -7.56
CA GLY A 107 20.94 9.32 -6.47
C GLY A 107 20.25 9.60 -5.14
N LEU A 108 19.03 10.17 -5.16
CA LEU A 108 18.37 10.65 -3.94
C LEU A 108 18.02 9.51 -2.99
N ILE A 109 17.59 8.37 -3.54
CA ILE A 109 17.27 7.18 -2.75
C ILE A 109 18.55 6.56 -2.18
N THR A 110 19.61 6.45 -2.98
CA THR A 110 20.87 5.80 -2.56
C THR A 110 21.63 6.65 -1.53
N ALA A 111 21.62 7.97 -1.66
CA ALA A 111 22.21 8.90 -0.68
C ALA A 111 21.57 8.76 0.72
N LEU A 112 20.30 8.37 0.79
CA LEU A 112 19.57 8.16 2.04
C LEU A 112 19.92 6.85 2.75
N LEU A 113 20.62 5.91 2.09
CA LEU A 113 20.95 4.57 2.59
C LEU A 113 19.82 3.92 3.44
N PRO A 114 18.57 3.86 2.94
CA PRO A 114 17.47 3.27 3.71
C PRO A 114 17.60 1.75 3.74
N ASP A 115 17.18 1.14 4.85
CA ASP A 115 16.95 -0.31 4.93
C ASP A 115 15.70 -0.68 4.12
N PHE A 116 14.64 0.13 4.23
CA PHE A 116 13.37 -0.06 3.53
C PHE A 116 12.92 1.21 2.78
N VAL A 117 12.43 1.02 1.55
CA VAL A 117 11.70 2.04 0.80
C VAL A 117 10.26 1.57 0.61
N LEU A 118 9.30 2.32 1.16
CA LEU A 118 7.88 2.04 1.04
C LEU A 118 7.25 2.98 0.00
N TYR A 119 6.78 2.42 -1.11
CA TYR A 119 6.07 3.15 -2.15
C TYR A 119 4.56 3.06 -1.90
N ASP A 120 3.90 4.18 -1.62
CA ASP A 120 2.44 4.25 -1.48
C ASP A 120 1.81 4.62 -2.84
N ILE A 121 1.32 3.60 -3.55
CA ILE A 121 0.73 3.72 -4.87
C ILE A 121 -0.80 3.65 -4.74
N SER A 122 -1.47 4.75 -5.10
CA SER A 122 -2.92 4.76 -5.23
C SER A 122 -3.35 4.08 -6.53
N GLY A 123 -4.31 3.16 -6.43
CA GLY A 123 -4.88 2.42 -7.57
C GLY A 123 -5.66 3.27 -8.57
N ASP A 124 -5.91 4.55 -8.27
CA ASP A 124 -6.53 5.48 -9.23
C ASP A 124 -5.52 6.02 -10.27
N HIS A 125 -4.23 5.66 -10.16
CA HIS A 125 -3.13 6.14 -11.00
C HIS A 125 -2.44 4.99 -11.71
N ASP A 126 -2.94 4.65 -12.89
CA ASP A 126 -2.33 3.63 -13.74
C ASP A 126 -0.99 4.12 -14.29
N GLY A 127 0.05 3.30 -14.11
CA GLY A 127 1.35 3.46 -14.78
C GLY A 127 2.57 3.60 -13.85
N PHE A 128 2.42 4.09 -12.61
CA PHE A 128 3.58 4.27 -11.72
C PHE A 128 4.23 2.93 -11.35
N LEU A 129 3.43 1.90 -11.05
CA LEU A 129 3.96 0.59 -10.69
C LEU A 129 4.79 -0.02 -11.82
N HIS A 130 4.35 0.11 -13.07
CA HIS A 130 5.08 -0.40 -14.22
C HIS A 130 6.44 0.30 -14.36
N ALA A 131 6.45 1.63 -14.36
CA ALA A 131 7.67 2.42 -14.43
C ALA A 131 8.64 2.12 -13.28
N LEU A 132 8.09 1.87 -12.08
CA LEU A 132 8.88 1.46 -10.92
C LEU A 132 9.52 0.09 -11.13
N ALA A 133 8.73 -0.90 -11.56
CA ALA A 133 9.18 -2.27 -11.71
C ALA A 133 10.24 -2.44 -12.81
N GLU A 134 10.19 -1.64 -13.88
CA GLU A 134 11.21 -1.65 -14.94
C GLU A 134 12.57 -1.10 -14.47
N LYS A 135 12.58 -0.16 -13.52
CA LYS A 135 13.78 0.56 -13.10
C LYS A 135 14.36 0.08 -11.77
N ILE A 136 13.53 -0.47 -10.90
CA ILE A 136 13.89 -0.88 -9.54
C ILE A 136 13.38 -2.29 -9.29
N THR A 137 14.25 -3.15 -8.76
CA THR A 137 13.84 -4.49 -8.30
C THR A 137 12.95 -4.39 -7.07
N VAL A 138 11.64 -4.52 -7.28
CA VAL A 138 10.64 -4.54 -6.20
C VAL A 138 10.73 -5.87 -5.46
N LYS A 139 10.95 -5.82 -4.15
CA LYS A 139 11.06 -7.00 -3.29
C LYS A 139 9.72 -7.69 -3.09
N ARG A 140 8.70 -6.91 -2.73
CA ARG A 140 7.32 -7.36 -2.52
C ARG A 140 6.33 -6.24 -2.83
N ILE A 141 5.17 -6.62 -3.39
CA ILE A 141 3.98 -5.77 -3.45
C ILE A 141 2.90 -6.30 -2.50
N PHE A 142 2.33 -5.40 -1.71
CA PHE A 142 1.20 -5.67 -0.82
C PHE A 142 -0.02 -4.88 -1.28
N ALA A 143 -1.17 -5.54 -1.35
CA ALA A 143 -2.41 -4.92 -1.79
C ALA A 143 -3.31 -4.60 -0.58
N VAL A 144 -3.47 -3.33 -0.25
CA VAL A 144 -4.34 -2.82 0.81
C VAL A 144 -5.78 -2.86 0.34
N THR A 145 -6.65 -3.48 1.14
CA THR A 145 -8.05 -3.67 0.78
C THR A 145 -8.98 -3.58 1.97
N THR A 146 -10.18 -3.06 1.75
CA THR A 146 -11.32 -3.14 2.67
C THR A 146 -12.24 -4.27 2.22
N ALA A 147 -13.27 -4.59 3.01
CA ALA A 147 -14.26 -5.60 2.63
C ALA A 147 -15.29 -5.12 1.59
N ASP A 148 -14.96 -4.08 0.81
CA ASP A 148 -15.78 -3.59 -0.28
C ASP A 148 -15.45 -4.35 -1.57
N PHE A 149 -16.48 -4.78 -2.31
CA PHE A 149 -16.28 -5.45 -3.61
C PHE A 149 -15.41 -4.62 -4.57
N MET A 150 -15.62 -3.30 -4.59
CA MET A 150 -14.85 -2.39 -5.42
C MET A 150 -13.38 -2.25 -5.00
N SER A 151 -13.05 -2.50 -3.74
CA SER A 151 -11.66 -2.56 -3.28
C SER A 151 -10.99 -3.83 -3.82
N LEU A 152 -11.65 -4.99 -3.67
CA LEU A 152 -11.16 -6.27 -4.16
C LEU A 152 -11.10 -6.36 -5.70
N ALA A 153 -12.01 -5.67 -6.40
CA ALA A 153 -11.93 -5.55 -7.85
C ALA A 153 -10.64 -4.82 -8.29
N ALA A 154 -10.28 -3.73 -7.63
CA ALA A 154 -9.01 -3.04 -7.90
C ALA A 154 -7.80 -3.90 -7.52
N VAL A 155 -7.90 -4.71 -6.45
CA VAL A 155 -6.88 -5.73 -6.15
C VAL A 155 -6.77 -6.75 -7.28
N ASN A 156 -7.89 -7.21 -7.84
CA ASN A 156 -7.87 -8.15 -8.97
C ASN A 156 -7.20 -7.52 -10.21
N ASP A 157 -7.49 -6.24 -10.49
CA ASP A 157 -6.89 -5.51 -11.61
C ASP A 157 -5.37 -5.41 -11.48
N ILE A 158 -4.85 -5.15 -10.27
CA ILE A 158 -3.38 -5.15 -10.06
C ILE A 158 -2.78 -6.55 -10.22
N LEU A 159 -3.48 -7.61 -9.82
CA LEU A 159 -3.01 -8.98 -10.06
C LEU A 159 -2.92 -9.30 -11.56
N VAL A 160 -3.87 -8.82 -12.37
CA VAL A 160 -3.81 -8.90 -13.85
C VAL A 160 -2.61 -8.13 -14.38
N GLN A 161 -2.33 -6.92 -13.88
CA GLN A 161 -1.16 -6.15 -14.29
C GLN A 161 0.15 -6.88 -13.95
N LEU A 162 0.24 -7.48 -12.76
CA LEU A 162 1.41 -8.24 -12.32
C LEU A 162 1.63 -9.52 -13.13
N GLU A 163 0.56 -10.17 -13.58
CA GLU A 163 0.64 -11.29 -14.53
C GLU A 163 1.30 -10.84 -15.84
N ARG A 164 0.87 -9.70 -16.41
CA ARG A 164 1.45 -9.13 -17.64
C ARG A 164 2.91 -8.72 -17.50
N PHE A 165 3.32 -8.17 -16.35
CA PHE A 165 4.72 -7.80 -16.11
C PHE A 165 5.63 -9.03 -16.14
N ARG A 166 5.14 -10.17 -15.67
CA ARG A 166 5.88 -11.43 -15.71
C ARG A 166 6.07 -11.92 -17.15
N ASP A 167 5.05 -11.79 -18.00
CA ASP A 167 5.18 -12.10 -19.43
C ASP A 167 6.22 -11.19 -20.12
N SER A 168 6.36 -9.96 -19.61
CA SER A 168 7.37 -8.99 -20.03
C SER A 168 8.71 -9.13 -19.29
N HIS A 169 8.93 -10.24 -18.58
CA HIS A 169 10.18 -10.57 -17.87
C HIS A 169 10.57 -9.62 -16.72
N VAL A 170 9.60 -8.90 -16.15
CA VAL A 170 9.76 -8.02 -14.96
C VAL A 170 8.97 -8.62 -13.79
N PRO A 171 9.51 -9.63 -13.08
CA PRO A 171 8.76 -10.30 -12.02
C PRO A 171 8.66 -9.42 -10.77
N VAL A 172 7.43 -9.11 -10.36
CA VAL A 172 7.14 -8.41 -9.10
C VAL A 172 6.44 -9.38 -8.14
N PRO A 173 7.12 -9.87 -7.08
CA PRO A 173 6.55 -10.86 -6.19
C PRO A 173 5.43 -10.30 -5.30
N VAL A 174 4.29 -10.97 -5.22
CA VAL A 174 3.19 -10.58 -4.33
C VAL A 174 3.48 -11.02 -2.89
N GLY A 175 3.44 -10.06 -1.97
CA GLY A 175 3.57 -10.25 -0.53
C GLY A 175 2.25 -10.69 0.12
N GLY A 176 1.11 -10.22 -0.39
CA GLY A 176 -0.21 -10.61 0.08
C GLY A 176 -1.18 -9.42 0.15
N LEU A 177 -2.38 -9.70 0.61
CA LEU A 177 -3.43 -8.71 0.87
C LEU A 177 -3.27 -8.18 2.30
N LEU A 178 -3.53 -6.88 2.48
CA LEU A 178 -3.56 -6.20 3.78
C LEU A 178 -5.01 -5.79 4.07
N PRO A 179 -5.78 -6.61 4.80
CA PRO A 179 -7.13 -6.25 5.20
C PRO A 179 -7.11 -5.06 6.14
N ASN A 180 -7.78 -3.97 5.78
CA ASN A 180 -7.80 -2.72 6.54
C ASN A 180 -9.21 -2.30 6.91
N SER A 181 -9.33 -1.60 8.06
CA SER A 181 -10.62 -1.15 8.62
C SER A 181 -11.66 -2.26 8.80
N ILE A 182 -11.21 -3.44 9.21
CA ILE A 182 -12.08 -4.59 9.46
C ILE A 182 -12.87 -4.39 10.74
N THR A 183 -14.17 -4.72 10.70
CA THR A 183 -15.13 -4.51 11.78
C THR A 183 -15.75 -5.81 12.30
N CYS A 184 -15.83 -6.86 11.46
CA CYS A 184 -16.45 -8.14 11.84
C CYS A 184 -15.81 -9.34 11.13
N SER A 185 -16.09 -10.54 11.62
CA SER A 185 -15.55 -11.81 11.10
C SER A 185 -15.99 -12.12 9.66
N PHE A 186 -17.18 -11.66 9.27
CA PHE A 186 -17.67 -11.79 7.90
C PHE A 186 -16.77 -11.04 6.91
N GLU A 187 -16.32 -9.83 7.24
CA GLU A 187 -15.43 -9.03 6.38
C GLU A 187 -14.08 -9.73 6.18
N GLU A 188 -13.53 -10.35 7.23
CA GLU A 188 -12.33 -11.19 7.12
C GLU A 188 -12.56 -12.40 6.22
N SER A 189 -13.73 -13.04 6.34
CA SER A 189 -14.10 -14.20 5.53
C SER A 189 -14.25 -13.83 4.05
N PHE A 190 -14.85 -12.67 3.76
CA PHE A 190 -15.01 -12.15 2.41
C PHE A 190 -13.65 -11.93 1.72
N ILE A 191 -12.72 -11.27 2.40
CA ILE A 191 -11.37 -11.03 1.88
C ILE A 191 -10.55 -12.34 1.81
N SER A 192 -10.67 -13.22 2.81
CA SER A 192 -9.98 -14.51 2.81
C SER A 192 -10.46 -15.41 1.68
N ASP A 193 -11.74 -15.39 1.33
CA ASP A 193 -12.27 -16.17 0.21
C ASP A 193 -11.77 -15.62 -1.13
N PHE A 194 -11.74 -14.30 -1.31
CA PHE A 194 -11.09 -13.68 -2.46
C PHE A 194 -9.61 -14.10 -2.56
N ALA A 195 -8.89 -14.10 -1.44
CA ALA A 195 -7.49 -14.50 -1.40
C ALA A 195 -7.29 -15.96 -1.86
N ARG A 196 -8.17 -16.88 -1.41
CA ARG A 196 -8.15 -18.29 -1.84
C ARG A 196 -8.39 -18.43 -3.34
N ASN A 197 -9.40 -17.75 -3.87
CA ASN A 197 -9.74 -17.80 -5.31
C ASN A 197 -8.64 -17.20 -6.20
N THR A 198 -7.84 -16.27 -5.66
CA THR A 198 -6.73 -15.64 -6.40
C THR A 198 -5.37 -16.25 -6.12
N HIS A 199 -5.30 -17.34 -5.35
CA HIS A 199 -4.06 -17.94 -4.85
C HIS A 199 -3.12 -16.93 -4.16
N THR A 200 -3.71 -15.89 -3.55
CA THR A 200 -3.01 -14.95 -2.68
C THR A 200 -3.21 -15.34 -1.22
N ARG A 201 -2.63 -14.56 -0.32
CA ARG A 201 -2.77 -14.74 1.13
C ARG A 201 -3.08 -13.42 1.77
N THR A 202 -3.69 -13.46 2.94
CA THR A 202 -3.92 -12.29 3.78
C THR A 202 -2.85 -12.20 4.88
N LEU A 203 -2.38 -11.00 5.17
CA LEU A 203 -1.63 -10.71 6.39
C LEU A 203 -2.61 -10.42 7.53
N ALA A 204 -2.09 -10.10 8.73
CA ALA A 204 -2.95 -9.78 9.87
C ALA A 204 -3.89 -8.61 9.54
N PRO A 205 -5.21 -8.75 9.82
CA PRO A 205 -6.17 -7.68 9.58
C PRO A 205 -5.93 -6.51 10.54
N ILE A 206 -6.15 -5.29 10.04
CA ILE A 206 -6.13 -4.07 10.84
C ILE A 206 -7.57 -3.70 11.18
N PRO A 207 -7.95 -3.71 12.47
CA PRO A 207 -9.31 -3.39 12.86
C PRO A 207 -9.58 -1.89 12.70
N ARG A 208 -10.86 -1.57 12.46
CA ARG A 208 -11.34 -0.19 12.47
C ARG A 208 -11.24 0.39 13.87
N SER A 209 -10.68 1.60 13.99
CA SER A 209 -10.46 2.22 15.29
C SER A 209 -10.64 3.73 15.26
N LEU A 210 -11.32 4.27 16.27
CA LEU A 210 -11.46 5.72 16.47
C LEU A 210 -10.12 6.39 16.80
N VAL A 211 -9.17 5.66 17.39
CA VAL A 211 -7.83 6.16 17.67
C VAL A 211 -7.13 6.55 16.38
N VAL A 212 -7.28 5.76 15.31
CA VAL A 212 -6.72 6.08 13.99
C VAL A 212 -7.26 7.43 13.51
N ARG A 213 -8.59 7.60 13.53
CA ARG A 213 -9.24 8.85 13.12
C ARG A 213 -8.78 10.05 13.94
N GLN A 214 -8.67 9.90 15.26
CA GLN A 214 -8.15 10.96 16.13
C GLN A 214 -6.72 11.35 15.75
N CYS A 215 -5.85 10.36 15.52
CA CYS A 215 -4.45 10.59 15.16
C CYS A 215 -4.32 11.26 13.79
N GLU A 216 -5.08 10.79 12.79
CA GLU A 216 -5.16 11.40 11.44
C GLU A 216 -5.58 12.87 11.51
N LEU A 217 -6.61 13.21 12.29
CA LEU A 217 -7.08 14.60 12.44
C LEU A 217 -6.05 15.50 13.14
N HIS A 218 -5.14 14.92 13.93
CA HIS A 218 -3.99 15.61 14.51
C HIS A 218 -2.73 15.56 13.62
N GLY A 219 -2.81 14.95 12.44
CA GLY A 219 -1.70 14.81 11.51
C GLY A 219 -0.58 13.92 12.04
N ARG A 220 -0.86 12.98 12.94
CA ARG A 220 0.17 12.09 13.55
C ARG A 220 -0.16 10.63 13.31
N THR A 221 0.86 9.79 13.26
CA THR A 221 0.68 8.34 13.27
C THR A 221 0.17 7.85 14.64
N VAL A 222 -0.50 6.69 14.67
CA VAL A 222 -0.91 6.06 15.92
C VAL A 222 0.30 5.63 16.74
N ILE A 223 1.38 5.19 16.07
CA ILE A 223 2.66 4.89 16.71
C ILE A 223 3.21 6.11 17.46
N GLU A 224 3.08 7.31 16.90
CA GLU A 224 3.51 8.56 17.55
C GLU A 224 2.55 9.03 18.64
N ALA A 225 1.26 9.13 18.34
CA ALA A 225 0.29 9.81 19.20
C ALA A 225 -0.35 8.89 20.25
N SER A 226 -0.41 7.59 20.02
CA SER A 226 -1.00 6.61 20.94
C SER A 226 -0.20 5.29 20.98
N PRO A 227 1.08 5.34 21.39
CA PRO A 227 2.03 4.22 21.28
C PRO A 227 1.67 2.99 22.13
N LEU A 228 0.77 3.14 23.11
CA LEU A 228 0.32 2.06 24.00
C LEU A 228 -1.10 1.55 23.66
N SER A 229 -1.71 2.05 22.59
CA SER A 229 -3.03 1.59 22.16
C SER A 229 -2.98 0.19 21.55
N ASN A 230 -4.09 -0.55 21.60
CA ASN A 230 -4.24 -1.82 20.86
C ASN A 230 -3.93 -1.64 19.37
N GLN A 231 -4.33 -0.49 18.80
CA GLN A 231 -4.08 -0.19 17.39
C GLN A 231 -2.59 -0.09 17.06
N SER A 232 -1.79 0.52 17.93
CA SER A 232 -0.33 0.57 17.76
C SER A 232 0.30 -0.83 17.72
N TYR A 233 -0.22 -1.78 18.50
CA TYR A 233 0.24 -3.16 18.48
C TYR A 233 -0.06 -3.86 17.14
N PHE A 234 -1.25 -3.65 16.56
CA PHE A 234 -1.57 -4.18 15.24
C PHE A 234 -0.62 -3.67 14.15
N TYR A 235 -0.27 -2.37 14.17
CA TYR A 235 0.70 -1.82 13.22
C TYR A 235 2.12 -2.36 13.42
N ARG A 236 2.59 -2.50 14.66
CA ARG A 236 3.90 -3.13 14.94
C ARG A 236 3.94 -4.59 14.48
N ARG A 237 2.88 -5.35 14.76
CA ARG A 237 2.75 -6.74 14.31
C ARG A 237 2.78 -6.82 12.79
N LEU A 238 2.04 -5.95 12.10
CA LEU A 238 2.00 -5.92 10.64
C LEU A 238 3.37 -5.55 10.05
N ALA A 239 4.05 -4.55 10.62
CA ALA A 239 5.39 -4.16 10.19
C ALA A 239 6.38 -5.34 10.31
N ASN A 240 6.35 -6.07 11.42
CA ASN A 240 7.16 -7.28 11.60
C ASN A 240 6.83 -8.36 10.56
N GLN A 241 5.54 -8.60 10.28
CA GLN A 241 5.13 -9.55 9.24
C GLN A 241 5.65 -9.13 7.86
N ILE A 242 5.60 -7.85 7.50
CA ILE A 242 6.13 -7.35 6.23
C ILE A 242 7.63 -7.62 6.12
N VAL A 243 8.39 -7.36 7.19
CA VAL A 243 9.83 -7.65 7.25
C VAL A 243 10.10 -9.15 7.12
N ASP A 244 9.36 -10.00 7.84
CA ASP A 244 9.48 -11.45 7.75
C ASP A 244 9.17 -11.96 6.34
N GLU A 245 8.19 -11.39 5.66
CA GLU A 245 7.84 -11.76 4.28
C GLU A 245 8.85 -11.29 3.24
N CYS A 246 9.63 -10.25 3.55
CA CYS A 246 10.76 -9.85 2.72
C CYS A 246 11.98 -10.75 2.97
N ASN A 247 12.20 -11.21 4.20
CA ASN A 247 13.29 -12.13 4.53
C ASN A 247 13.01 -13.59 4.14
N GLY A 248 11.73 -13.97 4.11
CA GLY A 248 11.29 -15.34 3.87
C GLY A 248 11.50 -15.81 2.42
N ARG A 249 12.03 -17.02 2.26
CA ARG A 249 12.05 -17.77 0.99
C ARG A 249 10.70 -18.39 0.62
N ARG A 250 9.61 -18.07 1.35
CA ARG A 250 8.27 -18.57 1.03
C ARG A 250 7.89 -17.98 -0.33
N GLY A 251 8.15 -18.77 -1.36
CA GLY A 251 7.57 -18.62 -2.67
C GLY A 251 6.09 -18.85 -2.49
N ASN A 252 5.33 -17.76 -2.51
CA ASN A 252 3.90 -17.90 -2.67
C ASN A 252 3.67 -18.55 -4.05
N GLY A 253 2.63 -19.38 -4.14
CA GLY A 253 2.08 -19.72 -5.44
C GLY A 253 1.87 -18.44 -6.23
N LEU A 254 2.05 -18.54 -7.55
CA LEU A 254 1.82 -17.39 -8.42
C LEU A 254 0.36 -16.97 -8.26
N PRO A 255 0.08 -15.67 -8.01
CA PRO A 255 -1.29 -15.21 -7.93
C PRO A 255 -1.97 -15.49 -9.27
N GLN A 256 -3.24 -15.88 -9.22
CA GLN A 256 -4.07 -16.08 -10.39
C GLN A 256 -5.24 -15.10 -10.31
N PRO A 257 -5.24 -14.02 -11.09
CA PRO A 257 -6.38 -13.11 -11.10
C PRO A 257 -7.64 -13.83 -11.59
N MET A 258 -8.79 -13.44 -11.05
CA MET A 258 -10.08 -13.89 -11.58
C MET A 258 -10.40 -13.14 -12.88
N ARG A 259 -10.92 -13.85 -13.87
CA ARG A 259 -11.47 -13.22 -15.08
C ARG A 259 -12.69 -12.36 -14.73
N PRO A 260 -13.05 -11.35 -15.54
CA PRO A 260 -14.17 -10.46 -15.23
C PRO A 260 -15.52 -11.15 -14.99
N GLU A 261 -15.77 -12.29 -15.64
CA GLU A 261 -16.97 -13.11 -15.41
C GLU A 261 -16.89 -13.84 -14.06
N GLN A 262 -15.77 -14.51 -13.78
CA GLN A 262 -15.53 -15.22 -12.53
C GLN A 262 -15.62 -14.29 -11.32
N LEU A 263 -15.05 -13.08 -11.40
CA LEU A 263 -15.12 -12.08 -10.34
C LEU A 263 -16.57 -11.64 -10.08
N ARG A 264 -17.38 -11.47 -11.14
CA ARG A 264 -18.80 -11.09 -11.03
C ARG A 264 -19.64 -12.23 -10.44
N GLU A 265 -19.39 -13.47 -10.86
CA GLU A 265 -20.06 -14.66 -10.32
C GLU A 265 -19.73 -14.87 -8.84
N TRP A 266 -18.45 -14.74 -8.48
CA TRP A 266 -17.98 -14.79 -7.11
C TRP A 266 -18.66 -13.72 -6.23
N ALA A 267 -18.71 -12.47 -6.72
CA ALA A 267 -19.38 -11.38 -6.01
C ALA A 267 -20.89 -11.63 -5.85
N ARG A 268 -21.55 -12.16 -6.89
CA ARG A 268 -22.97 -12.53 -6.83
C ARG A 268 -23.23 -13.63 -5.80
N ALA A 269 -22.36 -14.64 -5.72
CA ALA A 269 -22.47 -15.70 -4.73
C ALA A 269 -22.40 -15.14 -3.29
N TRP A 270 -21.51 -14.20 -3.03
CA TRP A 270 -21.46 -13.49 -1.75
C TRP A 270 -22.69 -12.62 -1.48
N GLY A 271 -23.22 -11.94 -2.50
CA GLY A 271 -24.50 -11.22 -2.42
C GLY A 271 -25.65 -12.13 -1.98
N ASN A 272 -25.72 -13.35 -2.55
CA ASN A 272 -26.71 -14.35 -2.15
C ASN A 272 -26.52 -14.83 -0.72
N ARG A 273 -25.26 -15.09 -0.29
CA ARG A 273 -24.95 -15.49 1.11
C ARG A 273 -25.35 -14.41 2.12
N LEU A 274 -25.06 -13.16 1.81
CA LEU A 274 -25.45 -12.03 2.65
C LEU A 274 -26.96 -11.88 2.74
N HIS A 275 -27.66 -12.02 1.62
CA HIS A 275 -29.12 -12.03 1.61
C HIS A 275 -29.70 -13.17 2.46
N ALA A 276 -29.14 -14.37 2.34
CA ALA A 276 -29.54 -15.52 3.17
C ALA A 276 -29.31 -15.25 4.67
N LEU A 277 -28.14 -14.72 5.04
CA LEU A 277 -27.80 -14.36 6.41
C LEU A 277 -28.78 -13.34 7.01
N ASP A 278 -29.07 -12.27 6.26
CA ASP A 278 -29.98 -11.20 6.71
C ASP A 278 -31.43 -11.68 6.89
N ASN A 279 -31.83 -12.70 6.14
CA ASN A 279 -33.16 -13.31 6.20
C ASN A 279 -33.22 -14.57 7.09
N GLY A 280 -32.14 -14.90 7.81
CA GLY A 280 -32.07 -16.09 8.68
C GLY A 280 -32.18 -17.43 7.93
N LEU A 281 -31.87 -17.45 6.63
CA LEU A 281 -31.90 -18.65 5.81
C LEU A 281 -30.61 -19.45 6.02
N VAL A 282 -30.72 -20.62 6.63
CA VAL A 282 -29.60 -21.57 6.75
C VAL A 282 -29.64 -22.51 5.55
N THR A 283 -28.73 -22.34 4.61
CA THR A 283 -28.53 -23.25 3.48
C THR A 283 -27.25 -24.07 3.69
N ASP A 284 -27.34 -25.39 3.49
CA ASP A 284 -26.20 -26.34 3.49
C ASP A 284 -25.36 -26.44 4.77
N GLY A 285 -25.94 -26.12 5.94
CA GLY A 285 -25.29 -26.35 7.25
C GLY A 285 -24.02 -25.54 7.51
N ALA A 286 -23.63 -24.66 6.59
CA ALA A 286 -22.55 -23.70 6.77
C ALA A 286 -23.14 -22.42 7.37
N ALA A 287 -23.22 -22.39 8.71
CA ALA A 287 -23.18 -21.11 9.40
C ALA A 287 -21.78 -20.51 9.17
N ILE A 288 -21.72 -19.25 8.76
CA ILE A 288 -20.47 -18.49 8.58
C ILE A 288 -19.73 -18.43 9.92
#